data_AF-H8ZQB6-F1
#
_entry.id   AF-H8ZQB6-F1
#
_cell.length_a   1.000
_cell.length_b   1.000
_cell.length_c   1.000
_cell.angle_alpha   90.00
_cell.angle_beta   90.00
_cell.angle_gamma   90.00
#
_symmetry.space_group_name_H-M   'P 1'
#
loop_
_entity.id
_entity.type
_entity.pdbx_description
1 polymer ?
#
loop_
_entity_poly.entity_id
_entity_poly.type
_entity_poly.pdbx_seq_one_letter_code
_entity_poly.pdbx_strand_id
1 'polypeptide(L)'
;ARPDLPAGYGGWQACDATPQELSEGTYCCGPCPVRAIKEGDVTLPYDGAFIFAEVNADRMYWMQQEDGSWKNVYIDKNTVGKFISTLSKLESAQDQREDVTLGYKYPEGSPEERVAVRKANAVGSNRKDAYVSGPSDVDFDLHFDSENTFVGNDFVMELRCKNRSKEPRTIQGRFSASTMYYTGVVADPVAKQDIASVTLKPGETKNLSIKVSPETYFDKLKDC
;
A
#
# COMPACT_ATOMS: atom_id res chain seq x y z
N ALA A 1 -0.42 4.62 31.23
CA ALA A 1 1.03 4.86 31.36
C ALA A 1 1.78 3.56 31.08
N ARG A 2 3.06 3.60 30.70
CA ARG A 2 3.93 2.43 30.51
C ARG A 2 5.13 2.53 31.45
N PRO A 3 4.96 2.22 32.76
CA PRO A 3 6.02 2.36 33.75
C PRO A 3 7.20 1.39 33.53
N ASP A 4 6.97 0.36 32.71
CA ASP A 4 7.96 -0.61 32.24
C ASP A 4 8.87 -0.07 31.12
N LEU A 5 8.54 1.08 30.53
CA LEU A 5 9.29 1.71 29.43
C LEU A 5 9.94 3.04 29.88
N PRO A 6 10.91 3.57 29.09
CA PRO A 6 11.40 4.93 29.30
C PRO A 6 10.27 5.97 29.30
N ALA A 7 10.52 7.10 29.98
CA ALA A 7 9.56 8.21 30.00
C ALA A 7 9.24 8.69 28.58
N GLY A 8 7.95 8.91 28.30
CA GLY A 8 7.48 9.40 27.00
C GLY A 8 6.63 8.42 26.20
N TYR A 9 6.65 7.12 26.53
CA TYR A 9 5.88 6.06 25.84
C TYR A 9 4.52 5.73 26.50
N GLY A 10 3.98 6.66 27.30
CA GLY A 10 2.59 6.58 27.76
C GLY A 10 1.56 6.88 26.66
N GLY A 11 0.31 7.13 27.04
CA GLY A 11 -0.76 7.44 26.09
C GLY A 11 -1.32 6.21 25.37
N TRP A 12 -1.72 6.39 24.11
CA TRP A 12 -2.31 5.34 23.28
C TRP A 12 -1.36 4.17 23.06
N GLN A 13 -1.90 2.96 23.21
CA GLN A 13 -1.21 1.71 22.93
C GLN A 13 -2.00 0.99 21.82
N ALA A 14 -1.31 0.54 20.78
CA ALA A 14 -1.86 -0.32 19.74
C ALA A 14 -1.91 -1.76 20.26
N CYS A 15 -3.08 -2.38 20.17
CA CYS A 15 -3.31 -3.79 20.43
C CYS A 15 -4.08 -4.36 19.24
N ASP A 16 -3.56 -5.38 18.59
CA ASP A 16 -4.24 -6.11 17.53
C ASP A 16 -4.53 -7.54 17.98
N ALA A 17 -5.81 -7.90 18.00
CA ALA A 17 -6.28 -9.24 18.33
C ALA A 17 -6.44 -10.12 17.07
N THR A 18 -6.23 -9.55 15.88
CA THR A 18 -6.27 -10.30 14.63
C THR A 18 -5.10 -11.28 14.62
N PRO A 19 -5.35 -12.58 14.44
CA PRO A 19 -4.29 -13.58 14.49
C PRO A 19 -3.45 -13.54 13.21
N GLN A 20 -2.46 -12.66 13.15
CA GLN A 20 -1.59 -12.46 11.99
C GLN A 20 -0.23 -13.17 12.16
N GLU A 21 0.42 -12.99 13.32
CA GLU A 21 1.72 -13.58 13.66
C GLU A 21 1.71 -14.11 15.11
N LEU A 22 2.66 -14.99 15.45
CA LEU A 22 2.81 -15.52 16.81
C LEU A 22 3.63 -14.56 17.68
N SER A 23 3.01 -14.00 18.73
CA SER A 23 3.71 -13.34 19.83
C SER A 23 3.76 -14.27 21.04
N GLU A 24 4.96 -14.73 21.40
CA GLU A 24 5.18 -15.70 22.50
C GLU A 24 4.28 -16.95 22.46
N GLY A 25 3.93 -17.42 21.26
CA GLY A 25 3.09 -18.59 21.06
C GLY A 25 1.58 -18.33 21.06
N THR A 26 1.15 -17.08 21.22
CA THR A 26 -0.24 -16.64 21.08
C THR A 26 -0.39 -15.71 19.88
N TYR A 27 -1.49 -15.85 19.14
CA TYR A 27 -1.77 -14.97 18.00
C TYR A 27 -2.40 -13.65 18.47
N CYS A 28 -1.56 -12.70 18.85
CA CYS A 28 -1.93 -11.32 19.18
C CYS A 28 -0.72 -10.40 19.03
N CYS A 29 -0.95 -9.09 18.95
CA CYS A 29 0.12 -8.09 18.96
C CYS A 29 -0.19 -6.94 19.94
N GLY A 30 0.83 -6.49 20.66
CA GLY A 30 0.77 -5.37 21.60
C GLY A 30 0.59 -5.79 23.07
N PRO A 31 0.50 -4.81 23.99
CA PRO A 31 0.38 -3.38 23.76
C PRO A 31 1.69 -2.71 23.30
N CYS A 32 1.66 -2.05 22.15
CA CYS A 32 2.76 -1.24 21.63
C CYS A 32 2.46 0.25 21.75
N PRO A 33 3.34 1.10 22.29
CA PRO A 33 3.10 2.53 22.31
C PRO A 33 2.97 3.09 20.89
N VAL A 34 1.88 3.80 20.59
CA VAL A 34 1.71 4.47 19.28
C VAL A 34 2.87 5.41 18.98
N ARG A 35 3.43 6.03 20.04
CA ARG A 35 4.66 6.82 19.92
C ARG A 35 5.86 6.00 19.48
N ALA A 36 6.05 4.78 19.99
CA ALA A 36 7.18 3.94 19.60
C ALA A 36 7.11 3.58 18.12
N ILE A 37 5.90 3.31 17.62
CA ILE A 37 5.64 3.10 16.19
C ILE A 37 6.03 4.34 15.38
N LYS A 38 5.56 5.54 15.79
CA LYS A 38 5.89 6.78 15.10
C LYS A 38 7.39 7.09 15.04
N GLU A 39 8.11 6.81 16.13
CA GLU A 39 9.54 7.11 16.27
C GLU A 39 10.45 6.01 15.72
N GLY A 40 9.91 4.88 15.26
CA GLY A 40 10.68 3.71 14.81
C GLY A 40 11.40 2.95 15.92
N ASP A 41 10.92 3.06 17.17
CA ASP A 41 11.44 2.36 18.36
C ASP A 41 10.92 0.92 18.46
N VAL A 42 11.16 0.13 17.41
CA VAL A 42 10.56 -1.20 17.23
C VAL A 42 11.06 -2.29 18.18
N THR A 43 12.14 -2.02 18.92
CA THR A 43 12.71 -2.95 19.91
C THR A 43 12.03 -2.87 21.28
N LEU A 44 11.19 -1.85 21.51
CA LEU A 44 10.43 -1.75 22.75
C LEU A 44 9.29 -2.77 22.77
N PRO A 45 9.05 -3.45 23.89
CA PRO A 45 7.92 -4.34 24.00
C PRO A 45 6.59 -3.57 23.94
N TYR A 46 5.52 -4.12 23.38
CA TYR A 46 5.42 -5.43 22.72
C TYR A 46 5.25 -5.25 21.21
N ASP A 47 5.76 -6.19 20.42
CA ASP A 47 5.50 -6.37 18.99
C ASP A 47 5.69 -5.12 18.09
N GLY A 48 6.56 -4.20 18.48
CA GLY A 48 6.74 -2.93 17.79
C GLY A 48 7.17 -3.08 16.33
N ALA A 49 7.99 -4.08 16.00
CA ALA A 49 8.41 -4.33 14.62
C ALA A 49 7.24 -4.72 13.71
N PHE A 50 6.32 -5.54 14.20
CA PHE A 50 5.16 -5.99 13.45
C PHE A 50 4.20 -4.83 13.17
N ILE A 51 3.77 -4.13 14.23
CA ILE A 51 2.82 -3.02 14.10
C ILE A 51 3.44 -1.86 13.30
N PHE A 52 4.76 -1.64 13.40
CA PHE A 52 5.45 -0.67 12.55
C PHE A 52 5.35 -1.02 11.06
N ALA A 53 5.48 -2.31 10.71
CA ALA A 53 5.37 -2.75 9.32
C ALA A 53 3.96 -2.57 8.75
N GLU A 54 2.91 -2.77 9.55
CA GLU A 54 1.51 -2.57 9.13
C GLU A 54 1.21 -1.14 8.64
N VAL A 55 1.99 -0.15 9.08
CA VAL A 55 1.80 1.26 8.73
C VAL A 55 2.95 1.89 7.92
N ASN A 56 4.10 1.23 7.80
CA ASN A 56 5.29 1.75 7.10
C ASN A 56 5.89 0.81 6.04
N ALA A 57 5.29 -0.36 5.76
CA ALA A 57 5.85 -1.27 4.76
C ALA A 57 5.84 -0.66 3.35
N ASP A 58 6.94 -0.86 2.62
CA ASP A 58 7.01 -0.58 1.19
C ASP A 58 6.47 -1.77 0.38
N ARG A 59 5.68 -1.50 -0.66
CA ARG A 59 5.22 -2.55 -1.58
C ARG A 59 6.16 -2.65 -2.77
N MET A 60 6.76 -3.82 -2.94
CA MET A 60 7.70 -4.12 -4.03
C MET A 60 7.07 -5.06 -5.04
N TYR A 61 7.20 -4.73 -6.33
CA TYR A 61 6.70 -5.55 -7.43
C TYR A 61 7.88 -6.23 -8.11
N TRP A 62 7.84 -7.56 -8.09
CA TRP A 62 8.87 -8.41 -8.66
C TRP A 62 8.35 -9.07 -9.94
N MET A 63 9.18 -9.06 -10.98
CA MET A 63 8.89 -9.72 -12.25
C MET A 63 9.97 -10.73 -12.57
N GLN A 64 9.57 -11.97 -12.82
CA GLN A 64 10.48 -13.01 -13.29
C GLN A 64 10.87 -12.71 -14.74
N GLN A 65 12.17 -12.75 -15.01
CA GLN A 65 12.77 -12.55 -16.33
C GLN A 65 12.83 -13.89 -17.09
N GLU A 66 13.10 -13.84 -18.38
CA GLU A 66 13.20 -15.04 -19.23
C GLU A 66 14.30 -16.02 -18.79
N ASP A 67 15.37 -15.50 -18.19
CA ASP A 67 16.47 -16.30 -17.61
C ASP A 67 16.13 -16.91 -16.24
N GLY A 68 14.91 -16.71 -15.75
CA GLY A 68 14.42 -17.18 -14.45
C GLY A 68 14.78 -16.29 -13.27
N SER A 69 15.61 -15.25 -13.45
CA SER A 69 15.94 -14.28 -12.40
C SER A 69 14.74 -13.40 -12.04
N TRP A 70 14.74 -12.83 -10.83
CA TRP A 70 13.71 -11.89 -10.41
C TRP A 70 14.26 -10.47 -10.38
N LYS A 71 13.52 -9.54 -10.98
CA LYS A 71 13.85 -8.12 -10.98
C LYS A 71 12.76 -7.32 -10.29
N ASN A 72 13.14 -6.42 -9.40
CA ASN A 72 12.22 -5.42 -8.87
C ASN A 72 11.96 -4.37 -9.97
N VAL A 73 10.70 -4.27 -10.39
CA VAL A 73 10.27 -3.39 -11.48
C VAL A 73 9.61 -2.10 -10.98
N TYR A 74 9.09 -2.10 -9.75
CA TYR A 74 8.42 -0.95 -9.17
C TYR A 74 8.37 -1.05 -7.64
N ILE A 75 8.55 0.09 -6.98
CA ILE A 75 8.49 0.21 -5.52
C ILE A 75 7.50 1.33 -5.20
N ASP A 76 6.41 0.98 -4.53
CA ASP A 76 5.46 1.94 -3.98
C ASP A 76 5.72 2.11 -2.48
N LYS A 77 6.30 3.25 -2.12
CA LYS A 77 6.67 3.58 -0.74
C LYS A 77 5.53 4.23 0.06
N ASN A 78 4.45 4.59 -0.64
CA ASN A 78 3.41 5.44 -0.08
C ASN A 78 2.05 4.74 -0.17
N THR A 79 2.00 3.41 -0.10
CA THR A 79 0.76 2.64 -0.28
C THR A 79 0.18 2.14 1.05
N VAL A 80 1.03 1.86 2.03
CA VAL A 80 0.66 1.29 3.33
C VAL A 80 0.46 2.39 4.39
N GLY A 81 -0.42 2.14 5.36
CA GLY A 81 -0.65 3.04 6.50
C GLY A 81 -1.34 4.35 6.11
N LYS A 82 -2.36 4.27 5.25
CA LYS A 82 -3.15 5.42 4.78
C LYS A 82 -4.40 5.62 5.62
N PHE A 83 -4.75 6.89 5.85
CA PHE A 83 -6.06 7.28 6.38
C PHE A 83 -6.44 6.51 7.65
N ILE A 84 -5.48 6.29 8.56
CA ILE A 84 -5.75 5.63 9.84
C ILE A 84 -6.77 6.47 10.58
N SER A 85 -7.90 5.87 10.95
CA SER A 85 -9.09 6.61 11.37
C SER A 85 -9.63 6.09 12.69
N THR A 86 -10.18 7.00 13.49
CA THR A 86 -11.01 6.69 14.66
C THR A 86 -12.27 7.55 14.63
N LEU A 87 -13.24 7.22 15.49
CA LEU A 87 -14.40 8.06 15.74
C LEU A 87 -13.98 9.31 16.52
N SER A 88 -14.44 10.48 16.09
CA SER A 88 -14.21 11.76 16.77
C SER A 88 -14.77 11.75 18.19
N LYS A 89 -14.00 12.33 19.13
CA LYS A 89 -14.39 12.49 20.54
C LYS A 89 -15.11 13.81 20.83
N LEU A 90 -15.17 14.72 19.87
CA LEU A 90 -15.82 16.02 20.04
C LEU A 90 -17.33 15.86 19.86
N GLU A 91 -18.12 16.31 20.83
CA GLU A 91 -19.59 16.28 20.75
C GLU A 91 -20.11 17.02 19.50
N SER A 92 -19.45 18.12 19.11
CA SER A 92 -19.78 18.89 17.91
C SER A 92 -19.47 18.18 16.58
N ALA A 93 -18.76 17.06 16.64
CA ALA A 93 -18.36 16.26 15.49
C ALA A 93 -18.62 14.77 15.75
N GLN A 94 -19.70 14.46 16.47
CA GLN A 94 -20.16 13.10 16.70
C GLN A 94 -20.35 12.39 15.35
N ASP A 95 -19.96 11.12 15.28
CA ASP A 95 -19.99 10.27 14.07
C ASP A 95 -19.07 10.73 12.92
N GLN A 96 -18.24 11.74 13.13
CA GLN A 96 -17.24 12.15 12.16
C GLN A 96 -15.95 11.35 12.30
N ARG A 97 -15.30 11.12 11.17
CA ARG A 97 -13.97 10.53 11.06
C ARG A 97 -12.92 11.47 11.62
N GLU A 98 -12.16 11.00 12.60
CA GLU A 98 -10.91 11.61 13.05
C GLU A 98 -9.72 10.88 12.40
N ASP A 99 -8.93 11.61 11.59
CA ASP A 99 -7.71 11.08 11.00
C ASP A 99 -6.56 11.12 12.02
N VAL A 100 -6.05 9.94 12.37
CA VAL A 100 -4.95 9.75 13.31
C VAL A 100 -3.69 9.22 12.64
N THR A 101 -3.58 9.29 11.31
CA THR A 101 -2.43 8.80 10.54
C THR A 101 -1.12 9.41 11.06
N LEU A 102 -1.11 10.71 11.31
CA LEU A 102 0.06 11.42 11.84
C LEU A 102 0.37 11.09 13.31
N GLY A 103 -0.50 10.35 13.99
CA GLY A 103 -0.22 9.74 15.29
C GLY A 103 0.71 8.53 15.18
N TYR A 104 0.60 7.77 14.08
CA TYR A 104 1.37 6.53 13.85
C TYR A 104 2.63 6.73 13.03
N LYS A 105 2.68 7.73 12.13
CA LYS A 105 3.83 7.96 11.25
C LYS A 105 4.01 9.45 10.96
N TYR A 106 5.22 9.81 10.51
CA TYR A 106 5.50 11.15 10.00
C TYR A 106 4.98 11.31 8.57
N PRO A 107 4.80 12.55 8.06
CA PRO A 107 4.42 12.78 6.68
C PRO A 107 5.40 12.13 5.70
N GLU A 108 4.89 11.49 4.67
CA GLU A 108 5.71 10.80 3.66
C GLU A 108 6.75 11.74 3.05
N GLY A 109 8.01 11.31 3.05
CA GLY A 109 9.13 12.10 2.50
C GLY A 109 9.69 13.16 3.43
N SER A 110 9.17 13.30 4.66
CA SER A 110 9.78 14.19 5.65
C SER A 110 11.12 13.62 6.16
N PRO A 111 12.06 14.47 6.64
CA PRO A 111 13.29 14.00 7.26
C PRO A 111 13.05 13.05 8.44
N GLU A 112 12.02 13.31 9.24
CA GLU A 112 11.64 12.52 10.41
C GLU A 112 11.15 11.12 10.03
N GLU A 113 10.32 11.01 8.98
CA GLU A 113 9.89 9.73 8.43
C GLU A 113 11.10 8.87 8.04
N ARG A 114 12.08 9.46 7.33
CA ARG A 114 13.31 8.75 6.94
C ARG A 114 14.15 8.32 8.13
N VAL A 115 14.18 9.11 9.21
CA VAL A 115 14.90 8.74 10.44
C VAL A 115 14.21 7.56 11.13
N ALA A 116 12.89 7.61 11.28
CA ALA A 116 12.10 6.55 11.92
C ALA A 116 12.24 5.22 11.15
N VAL A 117 12.07 5.22 9.83
CA VAL A 117 12.22 4.02 8.98
C VAL A 117 13.65 3.47 9.04
N ARG A 118 14.68 4.32 8.99
CA ARG A 118 16.08 3.85 9.12
C ARG A 118 16.36 3.23 10.48
N LYS A 119 15.82 3.81 11.55
CA LYS A 119 15.98 3.32 12.91
C LYS A 119 15.32 1.96 13.09
N ALA A 120 14.09 1.79 12.61
CA ALA A 120 13.40 0.50 12.61
C ALA A 120 14.15 -0.55 11.77
N ASN A 121 14.63 -0.19 10.58
CA ASN A 121 15.36 -1.10 9.71
C ASN A 121 16.78 -1.45 10.23
N ALA A 122 17.37 -0.63 11.09
CA ALA A 122 18.71 -0.89 11.65
C ALA A 122 18.77 -2.18 12.48
N VAL A 123 17.63 -2.63 12.99
CA VAL A 123 17.49 -3.88 13.77
C VAL A 123 16.74 -4.97 12.98
N GLY A 124 16.38 -4.69 11.72
CA GLY A 124 15.55 -5.55 10.86
C GLY A 124 16.28 -6.08 9.63
N SER A 125 15.60 -6.07 8.48
CA SER A 125 16.06 -6.73 7.24
C SER A 125 17.33 -6.11 6.64
N ASN A 126 18.23 -6.97 6.16
CA ASN A 126 19.51 -6.61 5.54
C ASN A 126 19.50 -6.62 3.99
N ARG A 127 18.33 -6.75 3.34
CA ARG A 127 18.20 -6.87 1.87
C ARG A 127 18.30 -5.52 1.17
N LYS A 128 19.51 -4.97 1.08
CA LYS A 128 19.79 -3.71 0.37
C LYS A 128 19.49 -3.78 -1.13
N ASP A 129 19.59 -4.96 -1.71
CA ASP A 129 19.30 -5.27 -3.12
C ASP A 129 17.82 -5.16 -3.47
N ALA A 130 16.93 -5.35 -2.49
CA ALA A 130 15.48 -5.29 -2.70
C ALA A 130 15.00 -3.91 -3.14
N TYR A 131 15.75 -2.86 -2.81
CA TYR A 131 15.44 -1.46 -3.16
C TYR A 131 16.02 -0.99 -4.50
N VAL A 132 16.67 -1.88 -5.25
CA VAL A 132 17.20 -1.57 -6.58
C VAL A 132 16.13 -1.85 -7.61
N SER A 133 15.39 -0.81 -8.01
CA SER A 133 14.47 -0.88 -9.15
C SER A 133 15.17 -0.53 -10.47
N GLY A 134 14.72 -1.13 -11.57
CA GLY A 134 15.15 -0.74 -12.92
C GLY A 134 14.79 0.71 -13.28
N PRO A 135 15.33 1.25 -14.38
CA PRO A 135 14.93 2.56 -14.90
C PRO A 135 13.43 2.56 -15.26
N SER A 136 12.73 3.64 -14.91
CA SER A 136 11.32 3.84 -15.23
C SER A 136 11.17 4.94 -16.29
N ASP A 137 11.22 4.54 -17.56
CA ASP A 137 11.07 5.48 -18.69
C ASP A 137 9.62 5.85 -18.97
N VAL A 138 8.67 5.00 -18.56
CA VAL A 138 7.23 5.20 -18.77
C VAL A 138 6.55 5.14 -17.42
N ASP A 139 5.77 6.17 -17.09
CA ASP A 139 4.85 6.09 -15.94
C ASP A 139 3.54 5.44 -16.36
N PHE A 140 2.98 4.68 -15.43
CA PHE A 140 1.65 4.11 -15.53
C PHE A 140 0.82 4.63 -14.37
N ASP A 141 -0.32 5.24 -14.65
CA ASP A 141 -1.24 5.78 -13.65
C ASP A 141 -2.65 5.28 -13.94
N LEU A 142 -3.32 4.73 -12.92
CA LEU A 142 -4.65 4.16 -13.06
C LEU A 142 -5.68 5.18 -12.58
N HIS A 143 -6.58 5.56 -13.47
CA HIS A 143 -7.69 6.45 -13.18
C HIS A 143 -9.02 5.72 -13.34
N PHE A 144 -9.92 5.93 -12.40
CA PHE A 144 -11.33 5.58 -12.52
C PHE A 144 -12.14 6.55 -11.67
N ASP A 145 -13.41 6.71 -11.98
CA ASP A 145 -14.30 7.58 -11.23
C ASP A 145 -14.81 6.87 -9.98
N SER A 146 -14.03 6.95 -8.89
CA SER A 146 -14.37 6.29 -7.63
C SER A 146 -15.66 6.82 -6.98
N GLU A 147 -16.04 8.07 -7.26
CA GLU A 147 -17.24 8.68 -6.67
C GLU A 147 -18.52 8.23 -7.37
N ASN A 148 -18.42 7.84 -8.65
CA ASN A 148 -19.57 7.42 -9.45
C ASN A 148 -19.53 5.93 -9.84
N THR A 149 -18.67 5.12 -9.23
CA THR A 149 -18.62 3.66 -9.43
C THR A 149 -19.52 2.96 -8.41
N PHE A 150 -20.81 2.85 -8.73
CA PHE A 150 -21.79 2.14 -7.90
C PHE A 150 -21.95 0.68 -8.33
N VAL A 151 -22.19 -0.21 -7.36
CA VAL A 151 -22.53 -1.61 -7.62
C VAL A 151 -23.78 -1.69 -8.49
N GLY A 152 -23.71 -2.45 -9.57
CA GLY A 152 -24.79 -2.61 -10.55
C GLY A 152 -24.71 -1.67 -11.74
N ASN A 153 -23.75 -0.75 -11.78
CA ASN A 153 -23.49 0.11 -12.94
C ASN A 153 -22.26 -0.33 -13.74
N ASP A 154 -22.24 0.07 -15.01
CA ASP A 154 -21.01 0.06 -15.80
C ASP A 154 -20.01 1.08 -15.24
N PHE A 155 -18.73 0.76 -15.31
CA PHE A 155 -17.66 1.73 -15.04
C PHE A 155 -16.50 1.55 -16.03
N VAL A 156 -15.67 2.59 -16.16
CA VAL A 156 -14.50 2.60 -17.05
C VAL A 156 -13.26 2.85 -16.21
N MET A 157 -12.25 2.00 -16.41
CA MET A 157 -10.92 2.22 -15.86
C MET A 157 -9.99 2.66 -16.99
N GLU A 158 -9.21 3.70 -16.75
CA GLU A 158 -8.24 4.25 -17.69
C GLU A 158 -6.82 4.08 -17.15
N LEU A 159 -5.97 3.41 -17.91
CA LEU A 159 -4.53 3.36 -17.69
C LEU A 159 -3.85 4.45 -18.52
N ARG A 160 -3.35 5.48 -17.85
CA ARG A 160 -2.56 6.55 -18.44
C ARG A 160 -1.09 6.13 -18.51
N CYS A 161 -0.55 6.05 -19.71
CA CYS A 161 0.83 5.69 -20.00
C CYS A 161 1.59 6.94 -20.47
N LYS A 162 2.58 7.42 -19.71
CA LYS A 162 3.37 8.63 -20.04
C LYS A 162 4.85 8.29 -20.24
N ASN A 163 5.35 8.48 -21.45
CA ASN A 163 6.79 8.34 -21.73
C ASN A 163 7.55 9.57 -21.24
N ARG A 164 8.40 9.41 -20.22
CA ARG A 164 9.29 10.44 -19.67
C ARG A 164 10.65 10.50 -20.36
N SER A 165 10.97 9.53 -21.20
CA SER A 165 12.26 9.48 -21.88
C SER A 165 12.31 10.42 -23.10
N LYS A 166 13.53 10.67 -23.58
CA LYS A 166 13.78 11.46 -24.81
C LYS A 166 13.64 10.63 -26.09
N GLU A 167 13.39 9.33 -25.96
CA GLU A 167 13.30 8.41 -27.08
C GLU A 167 11.94 7.73 -27.15
N PRO A 168 11.54 7.17 -28.30
CA PRO A 168 10.36 6.33 -28.36
C PRO A 168 10.48 5.13 -27.41
N ARG A 169 9.35 4.76 -26.80
CA ARG A 169 9.23 3.56 -25.97
C ARG A 169 8.03 2.76 -26.42
N THR A 170 8.20 1.44 -26.51
CA THR A 170 7.11 0.52 -26.82
C THR A 170 6.74 -0.24 -25.57
N ILE A 171 5.46 -0.20 -25.20
CA ILE A 171 4.91 -0.94 -24.06
C ILE A 171 4.13 -2.16 -24.55
N GLN A 172 4.21 -3.23 -23.77
CA GLN A 172 3.46 -4.48 -23.95
C GLN A 172 3.04 -4.98 -22.57
N GLY A 173 1.92 -5.69 -22.47
CA GLY A 173 1.48 -6.24 -21.20
C GLY A 173 0.00 -6.57 -21.17
N ARG A 174 -0.58 -6.52 -19.97
CA ARG A 174 -2.00 -6.79 -19.74
C ARG A 174 -2.57 -5.75 -18.79
N PHE A 175 -3.73 -5.22 -19.15
CA PHE A 175 -4.57 -4.41 -18.27
C PHE A 175 -5.78 -5.25 -17.84
N SER A 176 -6.00 -5.42 -16.54
CA SER A 176 -7.08 -6.29 -16.03
C SER A 176 -7.67 -5.78 -14.73
N ALA A 177 -8.93 -6.13 -14.52
CA ALA A 177 -9.67 -5.94 -13.27
C ALA A 177 -10.12 -7.31 -12.76
N SER A 178 -9.98 -7.53 -11.45
CA SER A 178 -10.43 -8.76 -10.77
C SER A 178 -11.09 -8.38 -9.44
N THR A 179 -12.07 -9.19 -9.00
CA THR A 179 -12.60 -9.08 -7.64
C THR A 179 -11.56 -9.56 -6.63
N MET A 180 -11.69 -9.08 -5.40
CA MET A 180 -10.79 -9.44 -4.31
C MET A 180 -11.56 -9.41 -2.98
N TYR A 181 -11.07 -10.18 -2.02
CA TYR A 181 -11.50 -10.05 -0.63
C TYR A 181 -10.88 -8.79 0.00
N TYR A 182 -11.47 -8.28 1.07
CA TYR A 182 -10.96 -7.11 1.79
C TYR A 182 -9.51 -7.29 2.30
N THR A 183 -9.09 -8.55 2.48
CA THR A 183 -7.74 -8.95 2.90
C THR A 183 -6.68 -8.84 1.80
N GLY A 184 -7.05 -8.53 0.55
CA GLY A 184 -6.11 -8.47 -0.57
C GLY A 184 -6.08 -9.69 -1.48
N VAL A 185 -6.72 -10.80 -1.08
CA VAL A 185 -6.72 -12.05 -1.86
C VAL A 185 -7.52 -11.85 -3.15
N VAL A 186 -6.85 -12.00 -4.29
CA VAL A 186 -7.48 -11.93 -5.62
C VAL A 186 -8.39 -13.13 -5.81
N ALA A 187 -9.60 -12.89 -6.30
CA ALA A 187 -10.58 -13.91 -6.60
C ALA A 187 -10.77 -14.07 -8.12
N ASP A 188 -11.76 -13.41 -8.71
CA ASP A 188 -12.21 -13.71 -10.07
C ASP A 188 -11.91 -12.57 -11.04
N PRO A 189 -11.42 -12.84 -12.26
CA PRO A 189 -11.26 -11.81 -13.28
C PRO A 189 -12.63 -11.33 -13.79
N VAL A 190 -12.79 -10.01 -13.89
CA VAL A 190 -14.02 -9.36 -14.37
C VAL A 190 -13.81 -8.60 -15.67
N ALA A 191 -12.58 -8.20 -15.96
CA ALA A 191 -12.23 -7.61 -17.26
C ALA A 191 -10.74 -7.80 -17.54
N LYS A 192 -10.37 -7.96 -18.81
CA LYS A 192 -8.98 -8.01 -19.26
C LYS A 192 -8.83 -7.45 -20.67
N GLN A 193 -7.69 -6.85 -20.92
CA GLN A 193 -7.25 -6.36 -22.23
C GLN A 193 -5.75 -6.61 -22.36
N ASP A 194 -5.37 -7.43 -23.33
CA ASP A 194 -3.97 -7.63 -23.67
C ASP A 194 -3.47 -6.45 -24.52
N ILE A 195 -2.32 -5.91 -24.14
CA ILE A 195 -1.64 -4.79 -24.80
C ILE A 195 -0.52 -5.39 -25.63
N ALA A 196 -0.83 -5.68 -26.90
CA ALA A 196 0.10 -6.37 -27.80
C ALA A 196 1.35 -5.53 -28.11
N SER A 197 1.16 -4.24 -28.47
CA SER A 197 2.26 -3.29 -28.69
C SER A 197 1.71 -1.88 -28.82
N VAL A 198 2.15 -0.97 -27.95
CA VAL A 198 1.81 0.45 -28.04
C VAL A 198 3.08 1.27 -27.98
N THR A 199 3.40 1.97 -29.07
CA THR A 199 4.54 2.88 -29.11
C THR A 199 4.13 4.28 -28.67
N LEU A 200 4.91 4.83 -27.73
CA LEU A 200 4.84 6.19 -27.19
C LEU A 200 6.04 6.99 -27.73
N LYS A 201 5.76 8.12 -28.37
CA LYS A 201 6.77 9.12 -28.74
C LYS A 201 7.40 9.74 -27.47
N PRO A 202 8.56 10.40 -27.59
CA PRO A 202 9.15 11.14 -26.47
C PRO A 202 8.14 12.13 -25.86
N GLY A 203 7.95 12.09 -24.54
CA GLY A 203 7.00 12.96 -23.83
C GLY A 203 5.51 12.64 -24.03
N GLU A 204 5.15 11.66 -24.87
CA GLU A 204 3.76 11.35 -25.19
C GLU A 204 3.03 10.71 -24.00
N THR A 205 1.75 11.05 -23.86
CA THR A 205 0.81 10.37 -22.98
C THR A 205 -0.27 9.69 -23.84
N LYS A 206 -0.53 8.41 -23.60
CA LYS A 206 -1.69 7.69 -24.15
C LYS A 206 -2.51 7.07 -23.04
N ASN A 207 -3.83 7.06 -23.22
CA ASN A 207 -4.73 6.37 -22.31
C ASN A 207 -5.21 5.07 -22.96
N LEU A 208 -5.21 3.99 -22.20
CA LEU A 208 -5.84 2.71 -22.54
C LEU A 208 -7.02 2.53 -21.60
N SER A 209 -8.20 2.17 -22.10
CA SER A 209 -9.38 2.05 -21.26
C SER A 209 -10.03 0.68 -21.36
N ILE A 210 -10.57 0.21 -20.24
CA ILE A 210 -11.38 -1.00 -20.17
C ILE A 210 -12.71 -0.68 -19.51
N LYS A 211 -13.80 -1.07 -20.18
CA LYS A 211 -15.15 -0.98 -19.63
C LYS A 211 -15.45 -2.27 -18.87
N VAL A 212 -15.99 -2.13 -17.67
CA VAL A 212 -16.43 -3.22 -16.81
C VAL A 212 -17.95 -3.10 -16.64
N SER A 213 -18.70 -4.14 -16.99
CA SER A 213 -20.16 -4.15 -16.90
C SER A 213 -20.65 -5.05 -15.76
N PRO A 214 -21.83 -4.78 -15.17
CA PRO A 214 -22.39 -5.57 -14.07
C PRO A 214 -22.41 -7.07 -14.35
N GLU A 215 -22.76 -7.45 -15.59
CA GLU A 215 -22.80 -8.84 -16.05
C GLU A 215 -21.47 -9.58 -15.85
N THR A 216 -20.32 -8.87 -15.82
CA THR A 216 -19.02 -9.52 -15.66
C THR A 216 -18.54 -9.64 -14.22
N TYR A 217 -19.15 -8.90 -13.27
CA TYR A 217 -18.69 -8.83 -11.88
C TYR A 217 -19.74 -9.16 -10.81
N PHE A 218 -21.04 -9.03 -11.08
CA PHE A 218 -22.07 -9.07 -10.03
C PHE A 218 -22.10 -10.39 -9.26
N ASP A 219 -21.94 -11.51 -9.96
CA ASP A 219 -21.90 -12.87 -9.40
C ASP A 219 -20.54 -13.23 -8.77
N LYS A 220 -19.52 -12.37 -8.94
CA LYS A 220 -18.14 -12.58 -8.49
C LYS A 220 -17.72 -11.65 -7.36
N LEU A 221 -18.56 -10.67 -7.01
CA LEU A 221 -18.32 -9.78 -5.88
C LEU A 221 -18.12 -10.62 -4.62
N LYS A 222 -17.17 -10.21 -3.80
CA LYS A 222 -16.87 -10.85 -2.53
C LYS A 222 -17.38 -9.96 -1.41
N ASP A 223 -18.06 -10.57 -0.45
CA ASP A 223 -18.48 -9.88 0.75
C ASP A 223 -17.25 -9.49 1.59
N CYS A 224 -17.45 -8.43 2.36
CA CYS A 224 -16.54 -7.98 3.40
C CYS A 224 -16.56 -8.96 4.57
#